data_AF-A0AAN0K6W1-F1
#
_entry.id   AF-A0AAN0K6W1-F1
#
_cell.length_a   1.000
_cell.length_b   1.000
_cell.length_c   1.000
_cell.angle_alpha   90.00
_cell.angle_beta   90.00
_cell.angle_gamma   90.00
#
_symmetry.space_group_name_H-M   'P 1'
#
loop_
_entity.id
_entity.type
_entity.pdbx_description
1 polymer ?
#
loop_
_entity_poly.entity_id
_entity_poly.type
_entity_poly.pdbx_seq_one_letter_code
_entity_poly.pdbx_strand_id
1 'polypeptide(L)'
;MTAFYEKFMQRDLAGVDVDRVVAAWPSWDALEADIRSKLTGALAEKGVRETREKYVDADGLRTRVQTLVDSWPSLRPRLAAAGTPTHPEHIGLTLAQLKDTFPRAMYYRSRYTVLDVTREIGWFDELVDEVFAPGGLWT
;
A
#
# COMPACT_ATOMS: atom_id res chain seq x y z
N MET A 1 -10.33 1.19 3.41
CA MET A 1 -9.31 1.97 2.68
C MET A 1 -9.00 3.25 3.43
N THR A 2 -9.98 4.09 3.78
CA THR A 2 -9.70 5.41 4.37
C THR A 2 -8.95 5.37 5.69
N ALA A 3 -9.28 4.46 6.61
CA ALA A 3 -8.48 4.21 7.81
C ALA A 3 -6.99 3.96 7.56
N PHE A 4 -6.69 3.21 6.50
CA PHE A 4 -5.31 2.89 6.12
C PHE A 4 -4.61 4.14 5.61
N TYR A 5 -5.30 4.97 4.82
CA TYR A 5 -4.78 6.28 4.41
C TYR A 5 -4.62 7.21 5.61
N GLU A 6 -5.54 7.22 6.58
CA GLU A 6 -5.43 8.02 7.81
C GLU A 6 -4.22 7.61 8.65
N LYS A 7 -4.03 6.30 8.87
CA LYS A 7 -2.84 5.77 9.56
C LYS A 7 -1.56 6.07 8.78
N PHE A 8 -1.56 5.92 7.46
CA PHE A 8 -0.44 6.35 6.63
C PHE A 8 -0.14 7.84 6.78
N MET A 9 -1.17 8.70 6.74
CA MET A 9 -1.03 10.15 6.88
C MET A 9 -0.54 10.58 8.28
N GLN A 10 -0.65 9.72 9.29
CA GLN A 10 -0.09 9.95 10.63
C GLN A 10 1.41 9.67 10.68
N ARG A 11 1.93 8.79 9.83
CA ARG A 11 3.35 8.45 9.77
C ARG A 11 4.17 9.54 9.09
N ASP A 12 5.45 9.60 9.44
CA ASP A 12 6.40 10.53 8.81
C ASP A 12 7.19 9.82 7.71
N LEU A 13 6.74 9.98 6.48
CA LEU A 13 7.42 9.43 5.32
C LEU A 13 8.76 10.14 5.04
N ALA A 14 8.98 11.36 5.53
CA ALA A 14 10.27 12.05 5.37
C ALA A 14 11.40 11.41 6.21
N GLY A 15 11.04 10.62 7.23
CA GLY A 15 11.99 9.90 8.08
C GLY A 15 12.30 8.47 7.63
N VAL A 16 11.83 8.03 6.45
CA VAL A 16 12.07 6.67 5.96
C VAL A 16 13.54 6.46 5.60
N ASP A 17 14.12 5.38 6.11
CA ASP A 17 15.45 4.90 5.73
C ASP A 17 15.40 4.23 4.35
N VAL A 18 15.76 4.99 3.32
CA VAL A 18 15.73 4.55 1.92
C VAL A 18 16.66 3.36 1.68
N ASP A 19 17.83 3.33 2.33
CA ASP A 19 18.81 2.24 2.16
C ASP A 19 18.25 0.92 2.70
N ARG A 20 17.62 0.97 3.89
CA ARG A 20 16.96 -0.19 4.47
C ARG A 20 15.81 -0.68 3.59
N VAL A 21 15.01 0.23 3.03
CA VAL A 21 13.90 -0.11 2.14
C VAL A 21 14.41 -0.83 0.88
N VAL A 22 15.44 -0.27 0.24
CA VAL A 22 16.04 -0.86 -0.96
C VAL A 22 16.65 -2.23 -0.65
N ALA A 23 17.32 -2.39 0.49
CA ALA A 23 17.89 -3.66 0.92
C ALA A 23 16.84 -4.75 1.19
N ALA A 24 15.65 -4.37 1.63
CA ALA A 24 14.53 -5.29 1.90
C ALA A 24 13.67 -5.58 0.67
N TRP A 25 13.91 -4.92 -0.47
CA TRP A 25 13.06 -5.05 -1.65
C TRP A 25 13.18 -6.45 -2.28
N PRO A 26 12.06 -7.18 -2.47
CA PRO A 26 12.12 -8.50 -3.07
C PRO A 26 12.50 -8.44 -4.55
N SER A 27 13.17 -9.50 -5.02
CA SER A 27 13.30 -9.75 -6.45
C SER A 27 11.92 -9.95 -7.08
N TRP A 28 11.85 -9.76 -8.40
CA TRP A 28 10.62 -10.03 -9.14
C TRP A 28 10.11 -11.45 -8.88
N ASP A 29 10.98 -12.46 -8.92
CA ASP A 29 10.58 -13.87 -8.75
C ASP A 29 9.98 -14.12 -7.35
N ALA A 30 10.56 -13.52 -6.30
CA ALA A 30 10.02 -13.62 -4.95
C ALA A 30 8.65 -12.91 -4.84
N LEU A 31 8.50 -11.76 -5.49
CA LEU A 31 7.24 -11.02 -5.51
C LEU A 31 6.15 -11.76 -6.32
N GLU A 32 6.50 -12.36 -7.45
CA GLU A 32 5.57 -13.17 -8.24
C GLU A 32 5.12 -14.41 -7.46
N ALA A 33 6.04 -15.10 -6.79
CA ALA A 33 5.71 -16.23 -5.92
C ALA A 33 4.75 -15.81 -4.80
N ASP A 34 4.98 -14.64 -4.19
CA ASP A 34 4.09 -14.07 -3.17
C ASP A 34 2.68 -13.83 -3.71
N ILE A 35 2.54 -13.21 -4.88
CA ILE A 35 1.24 -12.99 -5.54
C ILE A 35 0.53 -14.31 -5.79
N ARG A 36 1.24 -15.30 -6.33
CA ARG A 36 0.68 -16.63 -6.67
C ARG A 36 0.33 -17.46 -5.44
N SER A 37 0.92 -17.16 -4.28
CA SER A 37 0.51 -17.77 -3.00
C SER A 37 -0.80 -17.21 -2.45
N LYS A 38 -1.11 -15.94 -2.77
CA LYS A 38 -2.26 -15.19 -2.24
C LYS A 38 -3.47 -15.18 -3.19
N LEU A 39 -3.23 -15.34 -4.49
CA LEU A 39 -4.25 -15.30 -5.54
C LEU A 39 -4.20 -16.57 -6.39
N THR A 40 -5.34 -17.00 -6.93
CA THR A 40 -5.44 -18.17 -7.81
C THR A 40 -6.16 -17.85 -9.12
N GLY A 41 -5.95 -18.69 -10.15
CA GLY A 41 -6.63 -18.59 -11.44
C GLY A 41 -6.43 -17.24 -12.16
N ALA A 42 -7.47 -16.75 -12.83
CA ALA A 42 -7.41 -15.50 -13.59
C ALA A 42 -7.05 -14.26 -12.74
N LEU A 43 -7.32 -14.30 -11.42
CA LEU A 43 -6.94 -13.23 -10.50
C LEU A 43 -5.44 -13.22 -10.23
N ALA A 44 -4.79 -14.38 -10.15
CA ALA A 44 -3.34 -14.47 -10.02
C ALA A 44 -2.65 -13.90 -11.27
N GLU A 45 -3.09 -14.30 -12.47
CA GLU A 45 -2.52 -13.80 -13.73
C GLU A 45 -2.70 -12.30 -13.89
N LYS A 46 -3.86 -11.77 -13.47
CA LYS A 46 -4.06 -10.33 -13.42
C LYS A 46 -3.12 -9.66 -12.41
N GLY A 47 -3.04 -10.17 -11.18
CA GLY A 47 -2.19 -9.60 -10.13
C GLY A 47 -0.71 -9.58 -10.52
N VAL A 48 -0.22 -10.64 -11.16
CA VAL A 48 1.14 -10.73 -11.71
C VAL A 48 1.35 -9.67 -12.78
N ARG A 49 0.46 -9.57 -13.79
CA ARG A 49 0.59 -8.58 -14.86
C ARG A 49 0.61 -7.14 -14.34
N GLU A 50 -0.37 -6.77 -13.52
CA GLU A 50 -0.51 -5.40 -13.00
C GLU A 50 0.64 -5.04 -12.05
N THR A 51 1.17 -6.00 -11.28
CA THR A 51 2.33 -5.76 -10.42
C THR A 51 3.62 -5.70 -11.23
N ARG A 52 3.74 -6.49 -12.31
CA ARG A 52 4.91 -6.45 -13.19
C ARG A 52 5.07 -5.10 -13.87
N GLU A 53 3.95 -4.51 -14.30
CA GLU A 53 3.93 -3.17 -14.89
C GLU A 53 4.42 -2.10 -13.92
N LYS A 54 4.17 -2.27 -12.62
CA LYS A 54 4.60 -1.34 -11.57
C LYS A 54 6.01 -1.64 -11.05
N TYR A 55 6.48 -2.87 -11.14
CA TYR A 55 7.73 -3.30 -10.54
C TYR A 55 8.91 -2.51 -11.11
N VAL A 56 9.81 -2.14 -10.20
CA VAL A 56 11.12 -1.58 -10.51
C VAL A 56 12.16 -2.38 -9.75
N ASP A 57 13.37 -2.39 -10.29
CA ASP A 57 14.53 -2.90 -9.57
C ASP A 57 14.90 -1.98 -8.39
N ALA A 58 15.96 -2.34 -7.67
CA ALA A 58 16.44 -1.63 -6.49
C ALA A 58 16.74 -0.14 -6.76
N ASP A 59 17.31 0.19 -7.91
CA ASP A 59 17.66 1.58 -8.28
C ASP A 59 16.40 2.39 -8.62
N GLY A 60 15.47 1.78 -9.35
CA GLY A 60 14.18 2.39 -9.60
C GLY A 60 13.37 2.58 -8.31
N LEU A 61 13.41 1.63 -7.37
CA LEU A 61 12.77 1.77 -6.07
C LEU A 61 13.39 2.92 -5.27
N ARG A 62 14.72 2.98 -5.20
CA ARG A 62 15.44 4.08 -4.55
C ARG A 62 14.97 5.42 -5.07
N THR A 63 14.89 5.57 -6.39
CA THR A 63 14.43 6.79 -7.05
C THR A 63 13.01 7.15 -6.62
N ARG A 64 12.08 6.19 -6.60
CA ARG A 64 10.69 6.40 -6.17
C ARG A 64 10.58 6.82 -4.71
N VAL A 65 11.21 6.07 -3.81
CA VAL A 65 11.12 6.32 -2.37
C VAL A 65 11.79 7.64 -2.02
N GLN A 66 12.97 7.94 -2.59
CA GLN A 66 13.63 9.23 -2.38
C GLN A 66 12.77 10.40 -2.85
N THR A 67 12.14 10.29 -4.03
CA THR A 67 11.24 11.33 -4.53
C THR A 67 10.07 11.58 -3.56
N LEU A 68 9.51 10.52 -2.98
CA LEU A 68 8.44 10.61 -2.00
C LEU A 68 8.92 11.25 -0.70
N VAL A 69 10.08 10.82 -0.17
CA VAL A 69 10.74 11.38 1.02
C VAL A 69 10.95 12.89 0.85
N ASP A 70 11.57 13.30 -0.25
CA ASP A 70 11.91 14.71 -0.52
C ASP A 70 10.65 15.57 -0.68
N SER A 71 9.61 15.01 -1.30
CA SER A 71 8.37 15.74 -1.58
C SER A 71 7.40 15.76 -0.40
N TRP A 72 7.53 14.84 0.56
CA TRP A 72 6.56 14.61 1.63
C TRP A 72 6.18 15.85 2.45
N PRO A 73 7.11 16.72 2.88
CA PRO A 73 6.78 17.92 3.65
C PRO A 73 5.77 18.84 2.94
N SER A 74 5.80 18.87 1.60
CA SER A 74 4.88 19.66 0.78
C SER A 74 3.63 18.91 0.33
N LEU A 75 3.71 17.58 0.15
CA LEU A 75 2.61 16.75 -0.31
C LEU A 75 1.60 16.46 0.81
N ARG A 76 2.06 16.20 2.03
CA ARG A 76 1.21 15.79 3.15
C ARG A 76 0.07 16.78 3.46
N PRO A 77 0.30 18.10 3.57
CA PRO A 77 -0.79 19.05 3.83
C PRO A 77 -1.83 19.09 2.70
N ARG A 78 -1.40 18.92 1.44
CA ARG A 78 -2.28 18.94 0.27
C ARG A 78 -3.17 17.71 0.20
N LEU A 79 -2.64 16.55 0.57
CA LEU A 79 -3.41 15.30 0.64
C LEU A 79 -4.45 15.34 1.76
N ALA A 80 -4.11 15.92 2.92
CA ALA A 80 -5.05 16.08 4.04
C ALA A 80 -6.28 16.94 3.68
N ALA A 81 -6.11 17.92 2.79
CA ALA A 81 -7.19 18.82 2.37
C ALA A 81 -8.21 18.20 1.40
N ALA A 82 -7.98 16.98 0.87
CA ALA A 82 -8.75 16.43 -0.24
C ALA A 82 -10.08 15.71 0.14
N GLY A 83 -10.38 15.50 1.43
CA GLY A 83 -11.74 15.21 1.93
C GLY A 83 -12.51 14.03 1.31
N THR A 84 -11.91 12.84 1.19
CA THR A 84 -12.54 11.64 0.59
C THR A 84 -13.45 10.83 1.54
N PRO A 85 -14.35 9.95 1.01
CA PRO A 85 -15.24 9.12 1.81
C PRO A 85 -14.49 8.33 2.90
N THR A 86 -14.93 8.42 4.15
CA THR A 86 -14.21 7.86 5.31
C THR A 86 -14.67 6.47 5.76
N HIS A 87 -15.86 6.02 5.38
CA HIS A 87 -16.44 4.74 5.79
C HIS A 87 -16.87 3.84 4.61
N PRO A 88 -16.76 2.50 4.72
CA PRO A 88 -17.16 1.56 3.66
C PRO A 88 -18.67 1.58 3.37
N GLU A 89 -19.50 1.87 4.37
CA GLU A 89 -20.93 2.12 4.18
C GLU A 89 -21.23 3.28 3.21
N HIS A 90 -20.33 4.27 3.06
CA HIS A 90 -20.50 5.36 2.08
C HIS A 90 -20.45 4.88 0.63
N ILE A 91 -19.98 3.66 0.38
CA ILE A 91 -19.89 3.04 -0.94
C ILE A 91 -20.57 1.65 -0.99
N GLY A 92 -21.41 1.33 0.00
CA GLY A 92 -22.22 0.10 0.02
C GLY A 92 -21.47 -1.18 0.38
N LEU A 93 -20.34 -1.10 1.09
CA LEU A 93 -19.58 -2.26 1.57
C LEU A 93 -19.71 -2.43 3.08
N THR A 94 -19.65 -3.67 3.57
CA THR A 94 -19.51 -3.96 5.01
C THR A 94 -18.04 -3.98 5.44
N LEU A 95 -17.77 -3.87 6.75
CA LEU A 95 -16.41 -3.93 7.32
C LEU A 95 -15.70 -5.27 7.06
N ALA A 96 -16.42 -6.38 7.16
CA ALA A 96 -15.88 -7.71 6.88
C ALA A 96 -15.47 -7.84 5.41
N GLN A 97 -16.32 -7.38 4.48
CA GLN A 97 -16.00 -7.33 3.06
C GLN A 97 -14.80 -6.43 2.81
N LEU A 98 -14.73 -5.26 3.46
CA LEU A 98 -13.59 -4.35 3.32
C LEU A 98 -12.28 -5.04 3.74
N LYS A 99 -12.22 -5.67 4.92
CA LYS A 99 -11.03 -6.39 5.41
C LYS A 99 -10.53 -7.43 4.42
N ASP A 100 -11.44 -8.23 3.89
CA ASP A 100 -11.14 -9.33 2.98
C ASP A 100 -10.62 -8.83 1.59
N THR A 101 -10.94 -7.59 1.22
CA THR A 101 -10.45 -6.98 -0.02
C THR A 101 -9.06 -6.36 0.07
N PHE A 102 -8.54 -6.01 1.25
CA PHE A 102 -7.26 -5.28 1.37
C PHE A 102 -6.06 -6.00 0.72
N PRO A 103 -5.84 -7.31 0.94
CA PRO A 103 -4.77 -8.03 0.26
C PRO A 103 -4.92 -8.07 -1.26
N ARG A 104 -6.15 -7.96 -1.77
CA ARG A 104 -6.48 -8.04 -3.20
C ARG A 104 -6.50 -6.69 -3.90
N ALA A 105 -6.83 -5.62 -3.18
CA ALA A 105 -7.05 -4.28 -3.72
C ALA A 105 -5.82 -3.72 -4.43
N MET A 106 -4.62 -4.03 -3.93
CA MET A 106 -3.33 -3.61 -4.53
C MET A 106 -3.05 -4.25 -5.90
N TYR A 107 -3.60 -5.44 -6.15
CA TYR A 107 -3.33 -6.24 -7.35
C TYR A 107 -4.35 -6.01 -8.47
N TYR A 108 -5.43 -5.27 -8.19
CA TYR A 108 -6.56 -5.17 -9.12
C TYR A 108 -6.41 -4.05 -10.18
N ARG A 109 -5.53 -3.07 -9.96
CA ARG A 109 -5.34 -1.92 -10.87
C ARG A 109 -3.87 -1.49 -10.97
N SER A 110 -3.45 -1.06 -12.16
CA SER A 110 -2.14 -0.45 -12.48
C SER A 110 -1.89 0.94 -11.89
N ARG A 111 -2.74 1.43 -10.98
CA ARG A 111 -2.52 2.71 -10.30
C ARG A 111 -1.53 2.56 -9.16
N TYR A 112 -0.66 3.55 -9.03
CA TYR A 112 0.24 3.70 -7.90
C TYR A 112 -0.47 4.44 -6.76
N THR A 113 -0.60 3.80 -5.61
CA THR A 113 -1.44 4.23 -4.47
C THR A 113 -0.68 4.09 -3.15
N VAL A 114 -1.31 4.50 -2.03
CA VAL A 114 -0.72 4.33 -0.70
C VAL A 114 -0.40 2.88 -0.36
N LEU A 115 -1.13 1.91 -0.93
CA LEU A 115 -0.86 0.49 -0.70
C LEU A 115 0.46 0.05 -1.32
N ASP A 116 0.80 0.63 -2.49
CA ASP A 116 2.07 0.40 -3.14
C ASP A 116 3.19 1.03 -2.29
N VAL A 117 3.01 2.28 -1.86
CA VAL A 117 3.98 2.98 -0.99
C VAL A 117 4.25 2.21 0.30
N THR A 118 3.22 1.78 1.04
CA THR A 118 3.40 1.10 2.33
C THR A 118 4.01 -0.28 2.19
N ARG A 119 3.76 -1.00 1.08
CA ARG A 119 4.47 -2.25 0.80
C ARG A 119 5.92 -2.00 0.44
N GLU A 120 6.18 -1.00 -0.41
CA GLU A 120 7.53 -0.61 -0.81
C GLU A 120 8.38 -0.21 0.40
N ILE A 121 7.83 0.54 1.37
CA ILE A 121 8.56 0.95 2.58
C ILE A 121 8.44 -0.02 3.76
N GLY A 122 7.76 -1.16 3.59
CA GLY A 122 7.64 -2.22 4.61
C GLY A 122 6.67 -1.95 5.77
N TRP A 123 5.75 -0.99 5.64
CA TRP A 123 4.73 -0.68 6.66
C TRP A 123 3.38 -1.37 6.43
N PHE A 124 3.23 -2.11 5.33
CA PHE A 124 1.94 -2.63 4.92
C PHE A 124 1.28 -3.49 6.01
N ASP A 125 1.97 -4.52 6.50
CA ASP A 125 1.41 -5.48 7.45
C ASP A 125 1.09 -4.83 8.80
N GLU A 126 2.00 -4.00 9.35
CA GLU A 126 1.76 -3.29 10.61
C GLU A 126 0.57 -2.33 10.54
N LEU A 127 0.40 -1.61 9.43
CA LEU A 127 -0.72 -0.69 9.26
C LEU A 127 -2.04 -1.43 9.07
N VAL A 128 -2.02 -2.61 8.44
CA VAL A 128 -3.20 -3.48 8.39
C VAL A 128 -3.57 -3.91 9.81
N ASP A 129 -2.62 -4.41 10.59
CA ASP A 129 -2.88 -4.89 11.95
C ASP A 129 -3.41 -3.78 12.87
N GLU A 130 -2.81 -2.60 12.86
CA GLU A 130 -3.24 -1.43 13.67
C GLU A 130 -4.67 -0.98 13.36
N VAL A 131 -5.06 -1.03 12.08
CA VAL A 131 -6.38 -0.58 11.62
C VAL A 131 -7.50 -1.54 12.08
N PHE A 132 -7.19 -2.82 12.32
CA PHE A 132 -8.14 -3.86 12.74
C PHE A 132 -8.00 -4.31 14.21
N ALA A 133 -7.05 -3.75 14.98
CA ALA A 133 -6.87 -4.07 16.39
C ALA A 133 -8.01 -3.53 17.27
N PRO A 134 -8.34 -4.14 18.43
CA PRO A 134 -9.30 -3.62 19.41
C PRO A 134 -9.02 -2.17 19.83
N GLY A 135 -10.02 -1.29 19.83
CA GLY A 135 -9.85 0.17 19.97
C GLY A 135 -9.33 0.91 18.72
N GLY A 136 -9.06 0.20 17.62
CA GLY A 136 -8.74 0.75 16.30
C GLY A 136 -9.96 1.28 15.56
N LEU A 137 -9.78 1.74 14.31
CA LEU A 137 -10.88 2.37 13.57
C LEU A 137 -12.00 1.38 13.19
N TRP A 138 -11.67 0.11 12.99
CA TRP A 138 -12.64 -0.93 12.58
C TRP A 138 -12.84 -2.00 13.65
N THR A 139 -13.37 -1.60 14.80
CA THR A 139 -13.73 -2.50 15.91
C THR A 139 -15.20 -2.44 16.25
#